data_AF-A0A3S0A844-F1
#
_entry.id   AF-A0A3S0A844-F1
#
_cell.length_a   1.000
_cell.length_b   1.000
_cell.length_c   1.000
_cell.angle_alpha   90.00
_cell.angle_beta   90.00
_cell.angle_gamma   90.00
#
_symmetry.space_group_name_H-M   'P 1'
#
loop_
_entity.id
_entity.type
_entity.pdbx_description
1 polymer ?
#
loop_
_entity_poly.entity_id
_entity_poly.type
_entity_poly.pdbx_seq_one_letter_code
_entity_poly.pdbx_strand_id
1 'polypeptide(L)'
;MNSGDNAVPGENRIGDPNPAMGAGRGRAADRGDNPAAQAVPADAWRSFSYATPLSSVAKLWGFVVVALFAIFKGFLEGDSVYADVWDWLIHLGTVWIWRAVGILAAVGAVTAVCGAVIWHFTRFALVEDGIHLRRGVLIKRHLHMRWDRVQTVDVTQRFFARLIGQGSVLVASAGAETIELGLLRRADCEALRATILHVSAQARAGETIRIPESVELDDTSERITYRLPTGRLVVTSLLSGSAVVGVLSVLFSLWLADAFSVTAIVPLLVILATALWNGLGNVARKWGCEVRLAPAGVQVRAGFGSRKARTLLPGRVHAVILSQPLLWRRFDWWRLQVVVARSALDVDTWRRGWTIPAGTRQDVLRMLWCFVPDLGVEDAERFLAESLDGAGDSEHYMLAGRNARWFNPLGWQAEAIAVTSTAAVLRRGRWRRQVQIILHEHCQSLALVRGPFSRWLGLAGLRFCYVQVPGEMTQRHMDLADAQRLLWEENRRTIDRRTISDGESLEQWRIRVGVVDGEGSAQANTGDGDAADDRLGEPNSLAPRL
;
A
#
# COMPACT_ATOMS: atom_id res chain seq x y z
N MET A 1 36.79 -44.85 -44.09
CA MET A 1 37.90 -44.91 -43.11
C MET A 1 38.29 -43.49 -42.77
N ASN A 2 38.37 -43.17 -41.47
CA ASN A 2 38.62 -41.88 -40.79
C ASN A 2 38.41 -40.54 -41.52
N SER A 3 37.51 -39.74 -40.94
CA SER A 3 37.38 -38.28 -41.13
C SER A 3 38.23 -37.51 -40.11
N GLY A 4 38.55 -36.24 -40.40
CA GLY A 4 39.15 -35.29 -39.45
C GLY A 4 38.19 -34.18 -39.02
N ASP A 5 38.65 -33.36 -38.05
CA ASP A 5 38.19 -32.04 -37.55
C ASP A 5 36.66 -31.78 -37.38
N ASN A 6 36.16 -31.22 -36.27
CA ASN A 6 36.67 -30.02 -35.59
C ASN A 6 35.94 -29.75 -34.22
N ALA A 7 36.37 -28.70 -33.50
CA ALA A 7 35.67 -27.99 -32.39
C ALA A 7 35.71 -28.50 -30.91
N VAL A 8 35.58 -27.54 -29.99
CA VAL A 8 36.05 -27.44 -28.57
C VAL A 8 35.19 -26.33 -27.86
N PRO A 9 34.99 -26.19 -26.50
CA PRO A 9 35.58 -26.83 -25.30
C PRO A 9 34.56 -27.36 -24.24
N GLY A 10 35.04 -27.73 -23.02
CA GLY A 10 34.27 -27.89 -21.76
C GLY A 10 34.49 -29.25 -21.07
N GLU A 11 34.35 -29.43 -19.75
CA GLU A 11 34.08 -28.53 -18.60
C GLU A 11 34.50 -29.29 -17.32
N ASN A 12 35.13 -28.64 -16.33
CA ASN A 12 35.72 -29.33 -15.18
C ASN A 12 34.67 -29.59 -14.09
N ARG A 13 34.29 -30.85 -13.84
CA ARG A 13 33.25 -31.21 -12.86
C ARG A 13 33.81 -31.98 -11.67
N ILE A 14 33.71 -31.35 -10.50
CA ILE A 14 34.11 -31.88 -9.19
C ILE A 14 33.30 -33.15 -8.87
N GLY A 15 34.01 -34.18 -8.41
CA GLY A 15 33.41 -35.42 -7.92
C GLY A 15 33.09 -35.35 -6.43
N ASP A 16 31.99 -36.01 -6.06
CA ASP A 16 31.60 -36.38 -4.71
C ASP A 16 31.14 -37.86 -4.80
N PRO A 17 31.41 -38.73 -3.81
CA PRO A 17 30.42 -38.82 -2.75
C PRO A 17 30.94 -39.13 -1.31
N ASN A 18 30.19 -38.57 -0.36
CA ASN A 18 29.94 -38.98 1.05
C ASN A 18 29.69 -40.53 1.21
N PRO A 19 29.62 -41.16 2.42
CA PRO A 19 29.48 -40.54 3.76
C PRO A 19 30.18 -41.19 4.99
N ALA A 20 30.25 -40.47 6.13
CA ALA A 20 29.83 -40.96 7.46
C ALA A 20 29.95 -39.94 8.63
N MET A 21 28.81 -39.69 9.30
CA MET A 21 28.64 -39.60 10.76
C MET A 21 29.61 -38.73 11.61
N GLY A 22 29.26 -37.45 11.79
CA GLY A 22 29.77 -36.60 12.89
C GLY A 22 28.62 -35.96 13.68
N ALA A 23 28.29 -36.50 14.86
CA ALA A 23 27.16 -36.02 15.67
C ALA A 23 27.48 -34.69 16.38
N GLY A 24 27.06 -33.58 15.78
CA GLY A 24 27.17 -32.24 16.37
C GLY A 24 26.27 -32.09 17.60
N ARG A 25 26.87 -31.82 18.77
CA ARG A 25 26.13 -31.56 20.02
C ARG A 25 25.20 -30.35 19.86
N GLY A 26 23.90 -30.54 20.10
CA GLY A 26 22.95 -29.45 20.19
C GLY A 26 23.33 -28.49 21.31
N ARG A 27 23.57 -27.22 20.97
CA ARG A 27 23.84 -26.17 21.95
C ARG A 27 22.55 -25.91 22.73
N ALA A 28 22.59 -26.11 24.04
CA ALA A 28 21.42 -25.95 24.90
C ALA A 28 20.82 -24.53 24.75
N ALA A 29 19.50 -24.45 24.84
CA ALA A 29 18.79 -23.18 24.87
C ALA A 29 19.11 -22.46 26.19
N ASP A 30 20.04 -21.50 26.14
CA ASP A 30 20.32 -20.63 27.26
C ASP A 30 19.10 -19.74 27.55
N ARG A 31 18.74 -19.63 28.83
CA ARG A 31 17.49 -19.04 29.31
C ARG A 31 17.82 -18.00 30.38
N GLY A 32 18.50 -16.95 29.95
CA GLY A 32 18.85 -15.78 30.75
C GLY A 32 19.38 -14.67 29.85
N ASP A 33 19.02 -13.43 30.16
CA ASP A 33 19.63 -12.18 29.69
C ASP A 33 20.09 -12.07 28.22
N ASN A 34 19.18 -11.55 27.38
CA ASN A 34 19.57 -10.89 26.13
C ASN A 34 20.15 -9.49 26.47
N PRO A 35 21.45 -9.22 26.24
CA PRO A 35 22.11 -7.99 26.71
C PRO A 35 21.52 -6.70 26.09
N ALA A 36 20.91 -6.79 24.90
CA ALA A 36 20.20 -5.67 24.28
C ALA A 36 18.94 -5.21 25.06
N ALA A 37 18.52 -5.92 26.10
CA ALA A 37 17.39 -5.55 26.95
C ALA A 37 17.77 -4.64 28.14
N GLN A 38 19.06 -4.48 28.45
CA GLN A 38 19.56 -3.77 29.65
C GLN A 38 20.08 -2.34 29.38
N ALA A 39 20.27 -1.94 28.11
CA ALA A 39 20.75 -0.59 27.76
C ALA A 39 19.67 0.52 27.75
N VAL A 40 18.44 0.23 28.18
CA VAL A 40 17.32 1.19 28.16
C VAL A 40 17.13 1.83 29.53
N PRO A 41 17.29 3.17 29.68
CA PRO A 41 17.02 3.88 30.92
C PRO A 41 15.61 3.64 31.46
N ALA A 42 15.46 3.53 32.78
CA ALA A 42 14.19 3.13 33.42
C ALA A 42 13.07 4.18 33.26
N ASP A 43 13.47 5.45 33.12
CA ASP A 43 12.70 6.65 32.87
C ASP A 43 12.21 6.78 31.40
N ALA A 44 12.88 6.14 30.45
CA ALA A 44 12.48 6.16 29.03
C ALA A 44 11.20 5.35 28.73
N TRP A 45 10.68 4.56 29.69
CA TRP A 45 9.51 3.70 29.52
C TRP A 45 8.19 4.46 29.67
N ARG A 46 7.56 4.80 28.54
CA ARG A 46 6.22 5.40 28.49
C ARG A 46 5.12 4.33 28.47
N SER A 47 4.05 4.58 29.21
CA SER A 47 2.84 3.74 29.25
C SER A 47 1.80 4.21 28.21
N PHE A 48 1.06 3.27 27.61
CA PHE A 48 -0.07 3.59 26.74
C PHE A 48 -1.30 4.09 27.51
N SER A 49 -2.25 4.75 26.85
CA SER A 49 -3.46 5.27 27.49
C SER A 49 -4.34 4.16 28.10
N TYR A 50 -5.00 4.49 29.23
CA TYR A 50 -5.99 3.67 29.95
C TYR A 50 -7.16 3.13 29.10
N ALA A 51 -7.39 3.66 27.90
CA ALA A 51 -8.44 3.17 27.00
C ALA A 51 -8.08 1.90 26.20
N THR A 52 -6.80 1.50 26.19
CA THR A 52 -6.34 0.25 25.58
C THR A 52 -7.10 -1.00 26.08
N PRO A 53 -7.26 -1.24 27.39
CA PRO A 53 -8.06 -2.36 27.92
C PRO A 53 -9.55 -2.25 27.56
N LEU A 54 -10.12 -1.04 27.59
CA LEU A 54 -11.52 -0.77 27.24
C LEU A 54 -11.83 -1.23 25.80
N SER A 55 -10.88 -1.09 24.88
CA SER A 55 -11.01 -1.56 23.49
C SER A 55 -11.15 -3.08 23.35
N SER A 56 -10.68 -3.86 24.33
CA SER A 56 -10.82 -5.33 24.35
C SER A 56 -12.21 -5.74 24.85
N VAL A 57 -12.71 -5.05 25.87
CA VAL A 57 -14.09 -5.19 26.36
C VAL A 57 -15.09 -4.81 25.27
N ALA A 58 -14.86 -3.70 24.57
CA ALA A 58 -15.71 -3.24 23.47
C ALA A 58 -15.79 -4.23 22.28
N LYS A 59 -14.74 -5.01 22.01
CA LYS A 59 -14.79 -6.08 20.99
C LYS A 59 -15.69 -7.24 21.40
N LEU A 60 -15.63 -7.65 22.67
CA LEU A 60 -16.50 -8.68 23.22
C LEU A 60 -17.97 -8.25 23.13
N TRP A 61 -18.31 -7.06 23.65
CA TRP A 61 -19.66 -6.52 23.55
C TRP A 61 -20.11 -6.27 22.10
N GLY A 62 -19.18 -5.90 21.20
CA GLY A 62 -19.46 -5.82 19.77
C GLY A 62 -19.86 -7.17 19.17
N PHE A 63 -19.20 -8.27 19.54
CA PHE A 63 -19.60 -9.62 19.13
C PHE A 63 -20.99 -10.00 19.68
N VAL A 64 -21.27 -9.66 20.94
CA VAL A 64 -22.57 -9.91 21.58
C VAL A 64 -23.69 -9.13 20.88
N VAL A 65 -23.47 -7.85 20.55
CA VAL A 65 -24.44 -7.04 19.79
C VAL A 65 -24.64 -7.59 18.38
N VAL A 66 -23.59 -8.07 17.71
CA VAL A 66 -23.72 -8.73 16.39
C VAL A 66 -24.48 -10.05 16.49
N ALA A 67 -24.26 -10.85 17.54
CA ALA A 67 -25.00 -12.09 17.77
C ALA A 67 -26.48 -11.82 18.06
N LEU A 68 -26.79 -10.86 18.95
CA LEU A 68 -28.16 -10.41 19.21
C LEU A 68 -28.84 -9.88 17.95
N PHE A 69 -28.14 -9.09 17.14
CA PHE A 69 -28.66 -8.59 15.87
C PHE A 69 -28.88 -9.71 14.85
N ALA A 70 -28.01 -10.73 14.80
CA ALA A 70 -28.19 -11.90 13.93
C ALA A 70 -29.42 -12.73 14.34
N ILE A 71 -29.63 -12.96 15.64
CA ILE A 71 -30.80 -13.65 16.18
C ILE A 71 -32.09 -12.84 15.89
N PHE A 72 -32.06 -11.53 16.11
CA PHE A 72 -33.17 -10.63 15.77
C PHE A 72 -33.48 -10.58 14.26
N LYS A 73 -32.44 -10.60 13.42
CA LYS A 73 -32.58 -10.64 11.96
C LYS A 73 -33.18 -11.97 11.48
N GLY A 74 -32.73 -13.11 12.02
CA GLY A 74 -33.25 -14.43 11.67
C GLY A 74 -34.74 -14.58 11.98
N PHE A 75 -35.20 -13.99 13.09
CA PHE A 75 -36.64 -13.88 13.41
C PHE A 75 -37.42 -13.04 12.40
N LEU A 76 -36.90 -11.87 12.00
CA LEU A 76 -37.51 -11.02 10.96
C LEU A 76 -37.55 -11.69 9.58
N GLU A 77 -36.59 -12.55 9.26
CA GLU A 77 -36.52 -13.29 8.00
C GLU A 77 -37.31 -14.62 8.03
N GLY A 78 -37.89 -15.00 9.17
CA GLY A 78 -38.71 -16.22 9.31
C GLY A 78 -37.91 -17.52 9.22
N ASP A 79 -36.60 -17.47 9.44
CA ASP A 79 -35.72 -18.65 9.37
C ASP A 79 -35.95 -19.56 10.59
N SER A 80 -36.39 -20.80 10.36
CA SER A 80 -36.89 -21.68 11.43
C SER A 80 -35.84 -21.94 12.51
N VAL A 81 -34.56 -22.05 12.14
CA VAL A 81 -33.46 -22.24 13.08
C VAL A 81 -33.35 -21.08 14.09
N TYR A 82 -33.67 -19.84 13.68
CA TYR A 82 -33.64 -18.68 14.57
C TYR A 82 -35.00 -18.38 15.22
N ALA A 83 -36.10 -18.77 14.58
CA ALA A 83 -37.42 -18.75 15.19
C ALA A 83 -37.49 -19.68 16.41
N ASP A 84 -37.00 -20.92 16.29
CA ASP A 84 -36.90 -21.89 17.39
C ASP A 84 -36.02 -21.37 18.53
N VAL A 85 -34.90 -20.70 18.19
CA VAL A 85 -34.02 -20.06 19.18
C VAL A 85 -34.72 -18.90 19.89
N TRP A 86 -35.57 -18.13 19.20
CA TRP A 86 -36.33 -17.01 19.79
C TRP A 86 -37.48 -17.49 20.67
N ASP A 87 -38.21 -18.51 20.23
CA ASP A 87 -39.29 -19.15 20.99
C ASP A 87 -38.73 -19.74 22.30
N TRP A 88 -37.62 -20.47 22.19
CA TRP A 88 -36.83 -20.92 23.35
C TRP A 88 -36.38 -19.76 24.25
N LEU A 89 -35.96 -18.61 23.69
CA LEU A 89 -35.52 -17.45 24.46
C LEU A 89 -36.67 -16.75 25.23
N ILE A 90 -37.89 -16.73 24.68
CA ILE A 90 -39.09 -16.17 25.32
C ILE A 90 -39.65 -17.13 26.38
N HIS A 91 -39.63 -18.43 26.10
CA HIS A 91 -40.03 -19.47 27.04
C HIS A 91 -38.95 -19.79 28.10
N LEU A 92 -37.75 -19.21 27.97
CA LEU A 92 -36.74 -19.18 29.02
C LEU A 92 -37.24 -18.36 30.22
N GLY A 93 -37.86 -19.03 31.19
CA GLY A 93 -38.38 -18.40 32.40
C GLY A 93 -37.36 -17.47 33.05
N THR A 94 -37.82 -16.31 33.54
CA THR A 94 -37.06 -15.11 33.93
C THR A 94 -35.72 -15.35 34.65
N VAL A 95 -35.64 -16.40 35.48
CA VAL A 95 -34.41 -16.84 36.19
C VAL A 95 -33.25 -17.17 35.22
N TRP A 96 -33.52 -17.79 34.08
CA TRP A 96 -32.50 -18.16 33.09
C TRP A 96 -31.99 -16.95 32.30
N ILE A 97 -32.86 -15.98 32.01
CA ILE A 97 -32.47 -14.71 31.39
C ILE A 97 -31.51 -13.95 32.32
N TRP A 98 -31.83 -13.82 33.61
CA TRP A 98 -30.94 -13.21 34.59
C TRP A 98 -29.62 -13.97 34.76
N ARG A 99 -29.63 -15.31 34.67
CA ARG A 99 -28.40 -16.11 34.64
C ARG A 99 -27.55 -15.84 33.40
N ALA A 100 -28.16 -15.76 32.21
CA ALA A 100 -27.45 -15.44 30.98
C ALA A 100 -26.83 -14.02 31.02
N VAL A 101 -27.58 -13.03 31.51
CA VAL A 101 -27.09 -11.67 31.75
C VAL A 101 -25.96 -11.65 32.78
N GLY A 102 -26.08 -12.41 33.87
CA GLY A 102 -25.03 -12.55 34.89
C GLY A 102 -23.74 -13.18 34.36
N ILE A 103 -23.85 -14.25 33.56
CA ILE A 103 -22.71 -14.88 32.87
C ILE A 103 -22.06 -13.88 31.91
N LEU A 104 -22.86 -13.17 31.12
CA LEU A 104 -22.37 -12.15 30.18
C LEU A 104 -21.63 -11.01 30.90
N ALA A 105 -22.17 -10.52 32.01
CA ALA A 105 -21.52 -9.51 32.86
C ALA A 105 -20.20 -10.04 33.47
N ALA A 106 -20.18 -11.29 33.95
CA ALA A 106 -18.98 -11.92 34.49
C ALA A 106 -17.88 -12.11 33.41
N VAL A 107 -18.24 -12.58 32.21
CA VAL A 107 -17.30 -12.70 31.08
C VAL A 107 -16.79 -11.32 30.64
N GLY A 108 -17.65 -10.29 30.67
CA GLY A 108 -17.27 -8.90 30.45
C GLY A 108 -16.25 -8.39 31.49
N ALA A 109 -16.49 -8.65 32.77
CA ALA A 109 -15.60 -8.28 33.87
C ALA A 109 -14.24 -9.01 33.80
N VAL A 110 -14.23 -10.32 33.57
CA VAL A 110 -12.99 -11.10 33.35
C VAL A 110 -12.22 -10.57 32.15
N THR A 111 -12.90 -10.23 31.05
CA THR A 111 -12.26 -9.63 29.87
C THR A 111 -11.67 -8.24 30.16
N ALA A 112 -12.33 -7.45 31.00
CA ALA A 112 -11.83 -6.16 31.46
C ALA A 112 -10.56 -6.31 32.31
N VAL A 113 -10.57 -7.23 33.28
CA VAL A 113 -9.41 -7.53 34.15
C VAL A 113 -8.24 -8.06 33.31
N CYS A 114 -8.46 -9.07 32.47
CA CYS A 114 -7.42 -9.59 31.56
C CYS A 114 -6.87 -8.50 30.64
N GLY A 115 -7.74 -7.64 30.09
CA GLY A 115 -7.34 -6.49 29.29
C GLY A 115 -6.48 -5.49 30.06
N ALA A 116 -6.84 -5.17 31.30
CA ALA A 116 -6.12 -4.24 32.16
C ALA A 116 -4.74 -4.78 32.56
N VAL A 117 -4.65 -6.07 32.90
CA VAL A 117 -3.37 -6.74 33.18
C VAL A 117 -2.48 -6.73 31.93
N ILE A 118 -3.00 -7.08 30.75
CA ILE A 118 -2.24 -7.02 29.49
C ILE A 118 -1.75 -5.59 29.21
N TRP A 119 -2.58 -4.57 29.43
CA TRP A 119 -2.20 -3.17 29.26
C TRP A 119 -1.08 -2.74 30.21
N HIS A 120 -1.17 -3.09 31.50
CA HIS A 120 -0.17 -2.72 32.51
C HIS A 120 1.25 -3.23 32.18
N PHE A 121 1.33 -4.43 31.57
CA PHE A 121 2.56 -5.05 31.10
C PHE A 121 2.97 -4.68 29.66
N THR A 122 2.23 -3.79 28.99
CA THR A 122 2.57 -3.31 27.64
C THR A 122 3.14 -1.89 27.74
N ARG A 123 4.45 -1.75 27.54
CA ARG A 123 5.18 -0.46 27.63
C ARG A 123 6.11 -0.28 26.44
N PHE A 124 6.35 0.97 26.06
CA PHE A 124 7.28 1.34 24.98
C PHE A 124 8.35 2.31 25.49
N ALA A 125 9.54 2.25 24.89
CA ALA A 125 10.61 3.20 25.11
C ALA A 125 11.18 3.65 23.76
N LEU A 126 11.54 4.93 23.68
CA LEU A 126 12.24 5.56 22.58
C LEU A 126 13.64 5.85 23.10
N VAL A 127 14.66 5.25 22.49
CA VAL A 127 16.06 5.26 22.96
C VAL A 127 16.96 5.49 21.76
N GLU A 128 18.20 5.96 21.96
CA GLU A 128 19.15 6.23 20.88
C GLU A 128 19.36 5.01 19.94
N ASP A 129 19.41 3.78 20.46
CA ASP A 129 19.54 2.56 19.64
C ASP A 129 18.29 2.18 18.84
N GLY A 130 17.10 2.60 19.27
CA GLY A 130 15.85 2.23 18.59
C GLY A 130 14.58 2.34 19.43
N ILE A 131 13.48 1.86 18.83
CA ILE A 131 12.18 1.70 19.48
C ILE A 131 12.16 0.34 20.17
N HIS A 132 11.96 0.33 21.49
CA HIS A 132 11.78 -0.89 22.27
C HIS A 132 10.33 -1.05 22.71
N LEU A 133 9.71 -2.19 22.39
CA LEU A 133 8.40 -2.58 22.88
C LEU A 133 8.51 -3.82 23.77
N ARG A 134 7.97 -3.75 24.98
CA ARG A 134 7.76 -4.91 25.86
C ARG A 134 6.26 -5.23 25.88
N ARG A 135 5.91 -6.48 25.58
CA ARG A 135 4.52 -6.97 25.56
C ARG A 135 4.42 -8.39 26.11
N GLY A 136 3.37 -8.63 26.89
CA GLY A 136 2.94 -9.97 27.30
C GLY A 136 3.11 -10.22 28.80
N VAL A 137 2.18 -11.02 29.34
CA VAL A 137 2.08 -11.33 30.78
C VAL A 137 2.72 -12.68 31.07
N LEU A 138 2.23 -13.74 30.40
CA LEU A 138 2.72 -15.12 30.51
C LEU A 138 3.93 -15.39 29.60
N ILE A 139 3.88 -14.90 28.36
CA ILE A 139 4.97 -14.98 27.39
C ILE A 139 5.50 -13.57 27.14
N LYS A 140 6.64 -13.24 27.74
CA LYS A 140 7.31 -11.94 27.57
C LYS A 140 7.91 -11.87 26.16
N ARG A 141 7.43 -10.95 25.33
CA ARG A 141 7.99 -10.62 24.02
C ARG A 141 8.65 -9.24 24.09
N HIS A 142 9.95 -9.20 23.81
CA HIS A 142 10.69 -7.96 23.60
C HIS A 142 10.89 -7.79 22.10
N LEU A 143 10.45 -6.67 21.55
CA LEU A 143 10.61 -6.33 20.15
C LEU A 143 11.38 -5.02 20.08
N HIS A 144 12.59 -5.09 19.52
CA HIS A 144 13.47 -3.95 19.31
C HIS A 144 13.55 -3.65 17.81
N MET A 145 13.40 -2.38 17.45
CA MET A 145 13.39 -1.88 16.08
C MET A 145 14.34 -0.69 16.01
N ARG A 146 15.52 -0.91 15.44
CA ARG A 146 16.51 0.15 15.17
C ARG A 146 15.94 1.23 14.25
N TRP A 147 16.37 2.47 14.45
CA TRP A 147 15.87 3.65 13.73
C TRP A 147 16.14 3.62 12.22
N ASP A 148 17.30 3.12 11.80
CA ASP A 148 17.67 2.93 10.39
C ASP A 148 16.64 2.06 9.64
N ARG A 149 16.08 1.06 10.33
CA ARG A 149 15.07 0.14 9.80
C ARG A 149 13.64 0.65 9.90
N VAL A 150 13.35 1.70 10.67
CA VAL A 150 12.01 2.33 10.71
C VAL A 150 11.70 2.87 9.33
N GLN A 151 10.68 2.32 8.67
CA GLN A 151 10.37 2.65 7.28
C GLN A 151 9.24 3.65 7.13
N THR A 152 8.06 3.37 7.70
CA THR A 152 6.87 4.21 7.55
C THR A 152 6.07 4.27 8.84
N VAL A 153 5.65 5.48 9.20
CA VAL A 153 4.82 5.76 10.37
C VAL A 153 3.44 6.21 9.89
N ASP A 154 2.45 5.35 10.12
CA ASP A 154 1.04 5.54 9.75
C ASP A 154 0.22 5.77 11.03
N VAL A 155 -0.61 6.82 11.10
CA VAL A 155 -1.55 7.03 12.22
C VAL A 155 -2.90 6.46 11.85
N THR A 156 -3.48 5.62 12.71
CA THR A 156 -4.85 5.10 12.48
C THR A 156 -5.77 5.35 13.67
N GLN A 157 -6.93 5.90 13.36
CA GLN A 157 -8.02 6.10 14.29
C GLN A 157 -9.11 5.10 13.89
N ARG A 158 -9.19 3.98 14.61
CA ARG A 158 -10.31 3.03 14.49
C ARG A 158 -11.60 3.73 14.96
N PHE A 159 -12.78 3.26 14.54
CA PHE A 159 -14.06 3.93 14.84
C PHE A 159 -14.24 4.31 16.32
N PHE A 160 -14.05 3.35 17.23
CA PHE A 160 -14.10 3.62 18.68
C PHE A 160 -12.99 4.56 19.17
N ALA A 161 -11.79 4.48 18.62
CA ALA A 161 -10.70 5.40 18.96
C ALA A 161 -11.07 6.83 18.55
N ARG A 162 -11.61 7.02 17.33
CA ARG A 162 -12.10 8.31 16.84
C ARG A 162 -13.21 8.89 17.73
N LEU A 163 -14.15 8.06 18.19
CA LEU A 163 -15.24 8.48 19.07
C LEU A 163 -14.73 9.01 20.44
N ILE A 164 -13.62 8.45 20.94
CA ILE A 164 -12.99 8.81 22.23
C ILE A 164 -11.79 9.77 22.02
N GLY A 165 -11.59 10.34 20.82
CA GLY A 165 -10.51 11.31 20.52
C GLY A 165 -9.09 10.75 20.45
N GLN A 166 -8.96 9.43 20.26
CA GLN A 166 -7.71 8.68 20.31
C GLN A 166 -7.28 8.10 18.95
N GLY A 167 -6.04 7.65 18.87
CA GLY A 167 -5.47 6.91 17.73
C GLY A 167 -4.38 5.94 18.16
N SER A 168 -4.02 5.03 17.25
CA SER A 168 -2.81 4.19 17.34
C SER A 168 -1.80 4.60 16.27
N VAL A 169 -0.52 4.44 16.57
CA VAL A 169 0.59 4.71 15.64
C VAL A 169 1.16 3.38 15.17
N LEU A 170 1.07 3.09 13.88
CA LEU A 170 1.70 1.91 13.29
C LEU A 170 3.07 2.27 12.73
N VAL A 171 4.10 1.59 13.22
CA VAL A 171 5.48 1.69 12.77
C VAL A 171 5.84 0.42 12.01
N ALA A 172 6.09 0.54 10.71
CA ALA A 172 6.55 -0.57 9.88
C ALA A 172 8.08 -0.53 9.74
N SER A 173 8.72 -1.70 9.77
CA SER A 173 10.18 -1.85 9.63
C SER A 173 10.56 -2.65 8.39
N ALA A 174 11.77 -2.39 7.88
CA ALA A 174 12.42 -3.25 6.91
C ALA A 174 12.58 -4.67 7.48
N GLY A 175 12.02 -5.68 6.81
CA GLY A 175 12.22 -7.10 7.12
C GLY A 175 11.63 -7.63 8.44
N ALA A 176 10.84 -6.84 9.18
CA ALA A 176 10.29 -7.24 10.49
C ALA A 176 8.76 -7.01 10.58
N GLU A 177 8.14 -7.51 11.64
CA GLU A 177 6.70 -7.31 11.92
C GLU A 177 6.37 -5.83 12.15
N THR A 178 5.21 -5.39 11.64
CA THR A 178 4.67 -4.05 11.89
C THR A 178 4.22 -3.91 13.34
N ILE A 179 4.69 -2.86 14.03
CA ILE A 179 4.32 -2.57 15.41
C ILE A 179 3.13 -1.61 15.43
N GLU A 180 2.00 -2.04 16.00
CA GLU A 180 0.96 -1.10 16.45
C GLU A 180 1.30 -0.63 17.87
N LEU A 181 1.80 0.61 17.99
CA LEU A 181 1.85 1.33 19.26
C LEU A 181 0.40 1.58 19.68
N GLY A 182 0.11 1.39 20.98
CA GLY A 182 -1.25 1.41 21.55
C GLY A 182 -1.98 2.74 21.43
N LEU A 183 -3.13 2.85 22.10
CA LEU A 183 -3.94 4.07 22.01
C LEU A 183 -3.27 5.25 22.76
N LEU A 184 -3.09 6.37 22.06
CA LEU A 184 -2.74 7.69 22.63
C LEU A 184 -3.80 8.73 22.20
N ARG A 185 -3.77 9.95 22.74
CA ARG A 185 -4.64 11.03 22.22
C ARG A 185 -4.21 11.39 20.81
N ARG A 186 -5.11 12.01 20.03
CA ARG A 186 -4.83 12.39 18.64
C ARG A 186 -3.59 13.27 18.49
N ALA A 187 -3.46 14.33 19.29
CA ALA A 187 -2.32 15.24 19.24
C ALA A 187 -1.02 14.48 19.55
N ASP A 188 -1.00 13.69 20.62
CA ASP A 188 0.12 12.84 21.02
C ASP A 188 0.54 11.87 19.89
N CYS A 189 -0.40 11.31 19.11
CA CYS A 189 -0.10 10.44 17.98
C CYS A 189 0.57 11.19 16.81
N GLU A 190 0.12 12.42 16.55
CA GLU A 190 0.64 13.27 15.48
C GLU A 190 2.05 13.78 15.85
N ALA A 191 2.27 14.22 17.10
CA ALA A 191 3.57 14.59 17.65
C ALA A 191 4.54 13.41 17.76
N LEU A 192 4.12 12.24 18.29
CA LEU A 192 4.95 11.04 18.36
C LEU A 192 5.38 10.57 16.97
N ARG A 193 4.50 10.68 15.96
CA ARG A 193 4.87 10.41 14.57
C ARG A 193 5.92 11.40 14.06
N ALA A 194 5.81 12.69 14.37
CA ALA A 194 6.80 13.70 14.00
C ALA A 194 8.17 13.37 14.62
N THR A 195 8.22 13.09 15.93
CA THR A 195 9.43 12.68 16.65
C THR A 195 10.06 11.42 16.06
N ILE A 196 9.28 10.36 15.81
CA ILE A 196 9.80 9.11 15.22
C ILE A 196 10.36 9.36 13.81
N LEU A 197 9.69 10.17 12.99
CA LEU A 197 10.17 10.49 11.64
C LEU A 197 11.45 11.31 11.67
N HIS A 198 11.52 12.35 12.52
CA HIS A 198 12.70 13.17 12.74
C HIS A 198 13.91 12.33 13.17
N VAL A 199 13.76 11.55 14.24
CA VAL A 199 14.82 10.67 14.75
C VAL A 199 15.23 9.61 13.71
N SER A 200 14.28 9.03 12.96
CA SER A 200 14.61 8.10 11.87
C SER A 200 15.32 8.75 10.68
N ALA A 201 15.23 10.07 10.51
CA ALA A 201 15.99 10.80 9.50
C ALA A 201 17.42 11.05 9.98
N GLN A 202 17.61 11.55 11.21
CA GLN A 202 18.92 11.74 11.83
C GLN A 202 19.74 10.45 11.84
N ALA A 203 19.13 9.34 12.27
CA ALA A 203 19.75 8.02 12.31
C ALA A 203 20.16 7.48 10.92
N ARG A 204 19.53 7.94 9.82
CA ARG A 204 19.95 7.61 8.45
C ARG A 204 21.01 8.55 7.90
N ALA A 205 21.04 9.80 8.36
CA ALA A 205 22.08 10.78 8.03
C ALA A 205 23.40 10.51 8.79
N GLY A 206 23.40 9.60 9.78
CA GLY A 206 24.55 9.34 10.64
C GLY A 206 24.76 10.42 11.72
N GLU A 207 23.78 11.29 11.94
CA GLU A 207 23.82 12.35 12.94
C GLU A 207 23.61 11.80 14.36
N THR A 208 24.12 12.49 15.39
CA THR A 208 23.85 12.13 16.79
C THR A 208 22.36 12.23 17.08
N ILE A 209 21.75 11.09 17.40
CA ILE A 209 20.30 10.99 17.64
C ILE A 209 19.92 11.83 18.87
N ARG A 210 19.10 12.85 18.66
CA ARG A 210 18.47 13.61 19.75
C ARG A 210 16.97 13.41 19.67
N ILE A 211 16.36 12.95 20.78
CA ILE A 211 14.92 12.74 20.87
C ILE A 211 14.30 14.01 21.47
N PRO A 212 13.69 14.91 20.66
CA PRO A 212 12.98 16.07 21.20
C PRO A 212 11.75 15.62 22.00
N GLU A 213 11.50 16.27 23.14
CA GLU A 213 10.38 15.94 24.02
C GLU A 213 9.02 16.18 23.35
N SER A 214 8.93 17.25 22.54
CA SER A 214 7.84 17.52 21.60
C SER A 214 8.39 18.22 20.37
N VAL A 215 8.15 17.64 19.18
CA VAL A 215 8.26 18.38 17.92
C VAL A 215 6.96 19.16 17.74
N GLU A 216 7.01 20.49 17.81
CA GLU A 216 5.89 21.31 17.39
C GLU A 216 5.65 21.11 15.89
N LEU A 217 4.44 20.68 15.54
CA LEU A 217 4.04 20.51 14.15
C LEU A 217 3.67 21.87 13.60
N ASP A 218 4.56 22.45 12.80
CA ASP A 218 4.25 23.59 11.97
C ASP A 218 3.26 23.20 10.86
N ASP A 219 1.96 23.30 11.17
CA ASP A 219 0.84 23.00 10.25
C ASP A 219 0.81 23.97 9.05
N THR A 220 1.59 25.06 9.06
CA THR A 220 1.75 25.94 7.88
C THR A 220 2.51 25.25 6.74
N SER A 221 3.36 24.27 7.07
CA SER A 221 4.09 23.45 6.10
C SER A 221 3.25 22.32 5.46
N GLU A 222 2.01 22.06 5.89
CA GLU A 222 1.14 21.01 5.31
C GLU A 222 0.22 21.54 4.18
N ARG A 223 0.72 21.60 2.94
CA ARG A 223 -0.08 22.08 1.79
C ARG A 223 -1.07 21.01 1.28
N ILE A 224 -2.37 21.36 1.18
CA ILE A 224 -3.42 20.46 0.66
C ILE A 224 -3.43 20.51 -0.88
N THR A 225 -2.85 19.51 -1.53
CA THR A 225 -2.83 19.41 -3.00
C THR A 225 -4.11 18.83 -3.58
N TYR A 226 -4.86 18.01 -2.83
CA TYR A 226 -6.13 17.44 -3.31
C TYR A 226 -7.10 17.08 -2.18
N ARG A 227 -8.37 17.41 -2.38
CA ARG A 227 -9.51 16.93 -1.59
C ARG A 227 -10.53 16.30 -2.54
N LEU A 228 -10.91 15.05 -2.28
CA LEU A 228 -11.99 14.38 -3.02
C LEU A 228 -13.34 14.99 -2.63
N PRO A 229 -14.12 15.54 -3.59
CA PRO A 229 -15.47 16.01 -3.31
C PRO A 229 -16.41 14.84 -2.97
N THR A 230 -17.23 14.99 -1.94
CA THR A 230 -18.18 13.96 -1.48
C THR A 230 -19.10 13.46 -2.60
N GLY A 231 -19.66 14.37 -3.41
CA GLY A 231 -20.50 13.99 -4.55
C GLY A 231 -19.75 13.13 -5.57
N ARG A 232 -18.48 13.46 -5.88
CA ARG A 232 -17.63 12.66 -6.80
C ARG A 232 -17.39 11.26 -6.23
N LEU A 233 -17.22 11.11 -4.92
CA LEU A 233 -17.09 9.79 -4.28
C LEU A 233 -18.36 8.94 -4.41
N VAL A 234 -19.55 9.52 -4.20
CA VAL A 234 -20.82 8.81 -4.35
C VAL A 234 -21.01 8.36 -5.81
N VAL A 235 -20.85 9.28 -6.77
CA VAL A 235 -20.99 8.96 -8.20
C VAL A 235 -19.96 7.93 -8.66
N THR A 236 -18.70 8.01 -8.23
CA THR A 236 -17.67 7.01 -8.58
C THR A 236 -17.90 5.63 -7.95
N SER A 237 -18.65 5.56 -6.84
CA SER A 237 -19.11 4.29 -6.27
C SER A 237 -20.33 3.72 -7.01
N LEU A 238 -21.27 4.56 -7.46
CA LEU A 238 -22.39 4.15 -8.31
C LEU A 238 -21.91 3.69 -9.71
N LEU A 239 -20.90 4.36 -10.27
CA LEU A 239 -20.22 3.97 -11.51
C LEU A 239 -19.16 2.86 -11.28
N SER A 240 -19.19 2.16 -10.14
CA SER A 240 -18.35 0.98 -9.93
C SER A 240 -18.94 -0.23 -10.65
N GLY A 241 -18.09 -1.11 -11.18
CA GLY A 241 -18.55 -2.30 -11.91
C GLY A 241 -19.47 -3.20 -11.07
N SER A 242 -19.25 -3.28 -9.76
CA SER A 242 -20.12 -4.01 -8.82
C SER A 242 -21.50 -3.37 -8.64
N ALA A 243 -21.58 -2.03 -8.64
CA ALA A 243 -22.86 -1.33 -8.55
C ALA A 243 -23.65 -1.47 -9.86
N VAL A 244 -22.98 -1.36 -11.01
CA VAL A 244 -23.62 -1.57 -12.32
C VAL A 244 -24.09 -3.01 -12.50
N VAL A 245 -23.29 -4.02 -12.12
CA VAL A 245 -23.73 -5.42 -12.10
C VAL A 245 -24.92 -5.59 -11.16
N GLY A 246 -24.88 -5.01 -9.96
CA GLY A 246 -26.01 -5.05 -9.02
C GLY A 246 -27.31 -4.47 -9.61
N VAL A 247 -27.25 -3.31 -10.26
CA VAL A 247 -28.41 -2.69 -10.94
C VAL A 247 -28.89 -3.55 -12.11
N LEU A 248 -27.98 -4.08 -12.93
CA LEU A 248 -28.35 -4.97 -14.04
C LEU A 248 -28.98 -6.27 -13.54
N SER A 249 -28.51 -6.83 -12.41
CA SER A 249 -29.15 -7.96 -11.74
C SER A 249 -30.59 -7.60 -11.32
N VAL A 250 -30.80 -6.43 -10.69
CA VAL A 250 -32.16 -5.95 -10.33
C VAL A 250 -33.07 -5.88 -11.55
N LEU A 251 -32.64 -5.22 -12.62
CA LEU A 251 -33.44 -5.10 -13.84
C LEU A 251 -33.72 -6.47 -14.48
N PHE A 252 -32.72 -7.35 -14.54
CA PHE A 252 -32.89 -8.71 -15.05
C PHE A 252 -33.88 -9.53 -14.21
N SER A 253 -33.91 -9.35 -12.89
CA SER A 253 -34.87 -10.05 -12.03
C SER A 253 -36.27 -9.46 -12.04
N LEU A 254 -36.43 -8.16 -12.25
CA LEU A 254 -37.74 -7.56 -12.44
C LEU A 254 -38.36 -8.08 -13.75
N TRP A 255 -37.53 -8.24 -14.79
CA TRP A 255 -37.91 -8.93 -16.01
C TRP A 255 -38.21 -10.43 -15.78
N LEU A 256 -37.40 -11.12 -14.97
CA LEU A 256 -37.58 -12.54 -14.67
C LEU A 256 -38.78 -12.83 -13.73
N ALA A 257 -39.18 -11.87 -12.89
CA ALA A 257 -40.31 -12.00 -11.97
C ALA A 257 -41.68 -12.01 -12.67
N ASP A 258 -41.75 -11.53 -13.92
CA ASP A 258 -42.92 -11.66 -14.78
C ASP A 258 -43.04 -13.10 -15.36
N ALA A 259 -41.93 -13.84 -15.41
CA ALA A 259 -41.83 -15.19 -15.98
C ALA A 259 -41.76 -16.32 -14.93
N PHE A 260 -41.50 -16.01 -13.64
CA PHE A 260 -41.27 -16.99 -12.57
C PHE A 260 -41.89 -16.55 -11.23
N SER A 261 -42.18 -17.50 -10.35
CA SER A 261 -42.82 -17.24 -9.06
C SER A 261 -42.02 -16.32 -8.14
N VAL A 262 -42.71 -15.62 -7.23
CA VAL A 262 -42.16 -14.64 -6.27
C VAL A 262 -40.94 -15.16 -5.47
N THR A 263 -40.86 -16.48 -5.25
CA THR A 263 -39.72 -17.15 -4.62
C THR A 263 -38.38 -16.94 -5.35
N ALA A 264 -38.39 -16.73 -6.67
CA ALA A 264 -37.19 -16.46 -7.47
C ALA A 264 -36.58 -15.07 -7.20
N ILE A 265 -37.31 -14.16 -6.56
CA ILE A 265 -36.86 -12.79 -6.27
C ILE A 265 -35.91 -12.75 -5.05
N VAL A 266 -36.05 -13.69 -4.11
CA VAL A 266 -35.31 -13.70 -2.83
C VAL A 266 -33.78 -13.77 -3.01
N PRO A 267 -33.20 -14.69 -3.81
CA PRO A 267 -31.74 -14.73 -4.04
C PRO A 267 -31.21 -13.42 -4.62
N LEU A 268 -32.03 -12.72 -5.40
CA LEU A 268 -31.62 -11.48 -6.03
C LEU A 268 -31.67 -10.27 -5.09
N LEU A 269 -32.65 -10.20 -4.19
CA LEU A 269 -32.64 -9.20 -3.12
C LEU A 269 -31.39 -9.35 -2.25
N VAL A 270 -30.91 -10.57 -2.01
CA VAL A 270 -29.62 -10.84 -1.33
C VAL A 270 -28.43 -10.34 -2.15
N ILE A 271 -28.42 -10.56 -3.48
CA ILE A 271 -27.37 -10.02 -4.37
C ILE A 271 -27.38 -8.48 -4.35
N LEU A 272 -28.54 -7.85 -4.43
CA LEU A 272 -28.71 -6.40 -4.36
C LEU A 272 -28.24 -5.83 -3.01
N ALA A 273 -28.67 -6.42 -1.89
CA ALA A 273 -28.26 -6.00 -0.55
C ALA A 273 -26.73 -6.13 -0.38
N THR A 274 -26.14 -7.21 -0.91
CA THR A 274 -24.70 -7.41 -0.90
C THR A 274 -23.96 -6.38 -1.78
N ALA A 275 -24.49 -6.06 -2.97
CA ALA A 275 -23.92 -5.04 -3.84
C ALA A 275 -24.01 -3.63 -3.21
N LEU A 276 -25.15 -3.29 -2.60
CA LEU A 276 -25.40 -2.03 -1.92
C LEU A 276 -24.49 -1.87 -0.69
N TRP A 277 -24.36 -2.90 0.15
CA TRP A 277 -23.46 -2.88 1.30
C TRP A 277 -21.99 -2.74 0.84
N ASN A 278 -21.55 -3.50 -0.16
CA ASN A 278 -20.20 -3.35 -0.72
C ASN A 278 -19.96 -1.93 -1.28
N GLY A 279 -20.96 -1.32 -1.91
CA GLY A 279 -20.92 0.09 -2.35
C GLY A 279 -20.79 1.07 -1.18
N LEU A 280 -21.66 0.97 -0.18
CA LEU A 280 -21.66 1.86 0.98
C LEU A 280 -20.37 1.71 1.82
N GLY A 281 -19.87 0.48 1.98
CA GLY A 281 -18.58 0.19 2.61
C GLY A 281 -17.37 0.69 1.79
N ASN A 282 -17.47 0.80 0.47
CA ASN A 282 -16.47 1.47 -0.36
C ASN A 282 -16.45 2.99 -0.14
N VAL A 283 -17.64 3.61 -0.11
CA VAL A 283 -17.83 5.04 0.17
C VAL A 283 -17.31 5.38 1.57
N ALA A 284 -17.77 4.69 2.61
CA ALA A 284 -17.37 4.95 3.99
C ALA A 284 -15.84 4.82 4.23
N ARG A 285 -15.15 3.91 3.53
CA ARG A 285 -13.69 3.75 3.63
C ARG A 285 -12.90 4.83 2.89
N LYS A 286 -13.46 5.42 1.83
CA LYS A 286 -12.81 6.44 0.99
C LYS A 286 -13.28 7.87 1.27
N TRP A 287 -14.23 8.04 2.18
CA TRP A 287 -14.79 9.33 2.57
C TRP A 287 -13.72 10.28 3.11
N GLY A 288 -13.83 11.57 2.76
CA GLY A 288 -12.88 12.58 3.19
C GLY A 288 -11.44 12.28 2.76
N CYS A 289 -11.26 11.67 1.58
CA CYS A 289 -9.93 11.44 1.01
C CYS A 289 -9.25 12.79 0.73
N GLU A 290 -8.16 13.03 1.44
CA GLU A 290 -7.36 14.26 1.40
C GLU A 290 -5.91 13.85 1.21
N VAL A 291 -5.24 14.47 0.23
CA VAL A 291 -3.81 14.30 -0.03
C VAL A 291 -3.14 15.62 0.35
N ARG A 292 -2.14 15.52 1.23
CA ARG A 292 -1.32 16.64 1.69
C ARG A 292 0.14 16.40 1.31
N LEU A 293 0.82 17.46 0.91
CA LEU A 293 2.27 17.52 0.92
C LEU A 293 2.69 17.90 2.35
N ALA A 294 3.62 17.14 2.91
CA ALA A 294 4.22 17.41 4.21
C ALA A 294 5.74 17.29 4.08
N PRO A 295 6.53 17.90 4.99
CA PRO A 295 8.00 17.81 4.95
C PRO A 295 8.55 16.36 4.93
N ALA A 296 7.80 15.40 5.49
CA ALA A 296 8.16 13.98 5.51
C ALA A 296 7.67 13.16 4.29
N GLY A 297 7.13 13.80 3.25
CA GLY A 297 6.61 13.16 2.04
C GLY A 297 5.10 13.32 1.84
N VAL A 298 4.55 12.63 0.83
CA VAL A 298 3.12 12.72 0.46
C VAL A 298 2.26 11.96 1.47
N GLN A 299 1.37 12.66 2.16
CA GLN A 299 0.45 12.06 3.12
C GLN A 299 -0.96 11.90 2.52
N VAL A 300 -1.62 10.76 2.78
CA VAL A 300 -3.04 10.58 2.49
C VAL A 300 -3.84 10.21 3.72
N ARG A 301 -4.91 10.98 3.94
CA ARG A 301 -5.90 10.81 4.99
C ARG A 301 -7.22 10.34 4.35
N ALA A 302 -7.80 9.23 4.81
CA ALA A 302 -9.11 8.77 4.34
C ALA A 302 -9.89 7.98 5.41
N GLY A 303 -11.21 8.02 5.35
CA GLY A 303 -12.13 7.17 6.10
C GLY A 303 -13.14 7.96 6.97
N PHE A 304 -14.42 7.60 6.84
CA PHE A 304 -15.50 8.08 7.70
C PHE A 304 -15.40 7.43 9.09
N GLY A 305 -15.62 6.11 9.17
CA GLY A 305 -15.61 5.39 10.44
C GLY A 305 -14.22 5.31 11.04
N SER A 306 -13.28 4.66 10.34
CA SER A 306 -11.87 4.61 10.74
C SER A 306 -11.01 5.51 9.86
N ARG A 307 -10.48 6.62 10.39
CA ARG A 307 -9.56 7.50 9.64
C ARG A 307 -8.16 6.90 9.66
N LYS A 308 -7.54 6.71 8.49
CA LYS A 308 -6.13 6.32 8.37
C LYS A 308 -5.36 7.44 7.68
N ALA A 309 -4.23 7.82 8.28
CA ALA A 309 -3.26 8.76 7.71
C ALA A 309 -1.98 7.99 7.38
N ARG A 310 -1.63 7.89 6.10
CA ARG A 310 -0.45 7.17 5.61
C ARG A 310 0.55 8.11 4.98
N THR A 311 1.84 7.89 5.23
CA THR A 311 2.93 8.68 4.66
C THR A 311 3.65 7.88 3.59
N LEU A 312 3.81 8.45 2.39
CA LEU A 312 4.66 7.91 1.34
C LEU A 312 5.93 8.76 1.21
N LEU A 313 7.08 8.08 1.25
CA LEU A 313 8.36 8.66 0.90
C LEU A 313 8.54 8.56 -0.63
N PRO A 314 9.00 9.63 -1.31
CA PRO A 314 9.11 9.70 -2.77
C PRO A 314 10.09 8.65 -3.31
N GLY A 315 11.34 8.63 -2.82
CA GLY A 315 12.38 7.64 -3.16
C GLY A 315 12.12 6.18 -2.71
N ARG A 316 10.85 5.79 -2.55
CA ARG A 316 10.42 4.37 -2.48
C ARG A 316 9.31 4.03 -3.46
N VAL A 317 8.87 4.97 -4.28
CA VAL A 317 7.94 4.70 -5.38
C VAL A 317 8.68 3.92 -6.46
N HIS A 318 8.16 2.76 -6.82
CA HIS A 318 8.73 1.91 -7.89
C HIS A 318 7.95 2.09 -9.20
N ALA A 319 6.65 2.34 -9.09
CA ALA A 319 5.80 2.64 -10.23
C ALA A 319 4.56 3.44 -9.85
N VAL A 320 4.01 4.14 -10.84
CA VAL A 320 2.78 4.90 -10.75
C VAL A 320 1.79 4.37 -11.81
N ILE A 321 0.62 3.95 -11.36
CA ILE A 321 -0.42 3.34 -12.18
C ILE A 321 -1.60 4.29 -12.30
N LEU A 322 -1.82 4.82 -13.50
CA LEU A 322 -3.00 5.60 -13.87
C LEU A 322 -4.05 4.64 -14.44
N SER A 323 -5.30 4.74 -13.99
CA SER A 323 -6.39 3.92 -14.53
C SER A 323 -7.70 4.68 -14.69
N GLN A 324 -8.32 4.52 -15.86
CA GLN A 324 -9.61 5.11 -16.22
C GLN A 324 -10.59 3.99 -16.63
N PRO A 325 -11.54 3.64 -15.74
CA PRO A 325 -12.67 2.77 -16.07
C PRO A 325 -13.54 3.35 -17.21
N LEU A 326 -14.17 2.48 -18.00
CA LEU A 326 -15.01 2.89 -19.15
C LEU A 326 -16.02 4.01 -18.81
N LEU A 327 -16.77 3.84 -17.72
CA LEU A 327 -17.84 4.76 -17.29
C LEU A 327 -17.29 6.13 -16.81
N TRP A 328 -16.02 6.19 -16.45
CA TRP A 328 -15.39 7.41 -15.95
C TRP A 328 -14.86 8.31 -17.08
N ARG A 329 -14.78 7.79 -18.31
CA ARG A 329 -14.32 8.53 -19.50
C ARG A 329 -15.13 9.78 -19.78
N ARG A 330 -16.46 9.73 -19.60
CA ARG A 330 -17.34 10.87 -19.90
C ARG A 330 -17.08 12.10 -19.01
N PHE A 331 -16.50 11.88 -17.83
CA PHE A 331 -16.15 12.88 -16.82
C PHE A 331 -14.65 13.10 -16.68
N ASP A 332 -13.83 12.44 -17.52
CA ASP A 332 -12.37 12.36 -17.46
C ASP A 332 -11.79 12.13 -16.05
N TRP A 333 -12.39 11.18 -15.31
CA TRP A 333 -11.89 10.80 -13.99
C TRP A 333 -10.86 9.68 -14.06
N TRP A 334 -9.77 9.88 -13.33
CA TRP A 334 -8.62 8.97 -13.26
C TRP A 334 -8.38 8.53 -11.83
N ARG A 335 -7.91 7.29 -11.68
CA ARG A 335 -7.42 6.73 -10.43
C ARG A 335 -5.92 6.59 -10.52
N LEU A 336 -5.22 7.37 -9.70
CA LEU A 336 -3.79 7.23 -9.42
C LEU A 336 -3.59 6.13 -8.39
N GLN A 337 -2.72 5.16 -8.67
CA GLN A 337 -2.23 4.20 -7.69
C GLN A 337 -0.70 4.28 -7.63
N VAL A 338 -0.12 4.32 -6.44
CA VAL A 338 1.34 4.36 -6.28
C VAL A 338 1.80 3.05 -5.66
N VAL A 339 2.82 2.47 -6.30
CA VAL A 339 3.39 1.17 -5.97
C VAL A 339 4.72 1.40 -5.26
N VAL A 340 4.84 0.85 -4.05
CA VAL A 340 5.94 1.11 -3.11
C VAL A 340 6.45 -0.21 -2.60
N ALA A 341 7.77 -0.44 -2.60
CA ALA A 341 8.34 -1.64 -1.98
C ALA A 341 8.15 -1.63 -0.46
N ARG A 342 7.72 -2.76 0.11
CA ARG A 342 7.61 -3.00 1.56
C ARG A 342 7.78 -4.49 1.89
N SER A 343 8.02 -4.80 3.17
CA SER A 343 8.26 -6.16 3.70
C SER A 343 7.06 -7.12 3.53
N ALA A 344 7.30 -8.42 3.32
CA ALA A 344 6.31 -9.41 2.87
C ALA A 344 5.11 -9.74 3.81
N LEU A 345 5.03 -9.15 5.01
CA LEU A 345 4.21 -9.68 6.12
C LEU A 345 2.75 -9.17 6.21
N ASP A 346 2.36 -8.05 5.57
CA ASP A 346 1.01 -7.43 5.74
C ASP A 346 -0.02 -7.89 4.67
N VAL A 347 -0.17 -9.21 4.52
CA VAL A 347 -0.82 -9.90 3.37
C VAL A 347 -2.20 -9.35 2.99
N ASP A 348 -3.06 -9.06 3.96
CA ASP A 348 -4.41 -8.54 3.72
C ASP A 348 -4.44 -7.05 3.35
N THR A 349 -3.40 -6.29 3.65
CA THR A 349 -3.34 -4.85 3.37
C THR A 349 -2.78 -4.57 1.97
N TRP A 350 -1.94 -5.46 1.40
CA TRP A 350 -1.24 -5.27 0.13
C TRP A 350 -2.12 -5.10 -1.12
N ARG A 351 -3.28 -5.76 -1.21
CA ARG A 351 -4.22 -5.56 -2.35
C ARG A 351 -4.77 -4.13 -2.46
N ARG A 352 -4.49 -3.29 -1.45
CA ARG A 352 -4.93 -1.90 -1.30
C ARG A 352 -3.71 -0.97 -1.24
N GLY A 353 -2.85 -1.05 -2.27
CA GLY A 353 -1.82 -0.04 -2.54
C GLY A 353 -2.40 1.37 -2.51
N TRP A 354 -1.55 2.37 -2.30
CA TRP A 354 -1.98 3.76 -2.14
C TRP A 354 -2.77 4.19 -3.38
N THR A 355 -4.02 4.64 -3.20
CA THR A 355 -4.91 5.04 -4.30
C THR A 355 -5.54 6.39 -4.03
N ILE A 356 -5.36 7.36 -4.94
CA ILE A 356 -6.34 8.44 -5.08
C ILE A 356 -7.54 7.84 -5.81
N PRO A 357 -8.74 7.82 -5.20
CA PRO A 357 -9.84 7.03 -5.73
C PRO A 357 -10.39 7.56 -7.06
N ALA A 358 -10.47 8.89 -7.24
CA ALA A 358 -10.98 9.56 -8.45
C ALA A 358 -10.61 11.06 -8.54
N GLY A 359 -9.45 11.38 -9.14
CA GLY A 359 -9.08 12.75 -9.53
C GLY A 359 -9.61 13.12 -10.91
N THR A 360 -9.61 14.41 -11.26
CA THR A 360 -9.57 14.81 -12.68
C THR A 360 -8.21 14.46 -13.28
N ARG A 361 -8.05 14.54 -14.60
CA ARG A 361 -6.74 14.45 -15.25
C ARG A 361 -5.71 15.41 -14.65
N GLN A 362 -6.07 16.69 -14.46
CA GLN A 362 -5.18 17.69 -13.84
C GLN A 362 -4.83 17.34 -12.39
N ASP A 363 -5.77 16.86 -11.58
CA ASP A 363 -5.50 16.40 -10.20
C ASP A 363 -4.49 15.25 -10.19
N VAL A 364 -4.65 14.30 -11.12
CA VAL A 364 -3.83 13.10 -11.23
C VAL A 364 -2.44 13.39 -11.81
N LEU A 365 -2.32 14.31 -12.76
CA LEU A 365 -1.03 14.73 -13.32
C LEU A 365 -0.22 15.57 -12.32
N ARG A 366 -0.83 16.52 -11.61
CA ARG A 366 -0.14 17.24 -10.51
C ARG A 366 0.42 16.28 -9.46
N MET A 367 -0.33 15.21 -9.16
CA MET A 367 0.10 14.18 -8.22
C MET A 367 1.15 13.22 -8.78
N LEU A 368 1.14 12.94 -10.09
CA LEU A 368 2.19 12.17 -10.75
C LEU A 368 3.55 12.85 -10.56
N TRP A 369 3.61 14.17 -10.77
CA TRP A 369 4.81 14.97 -10.58
C TRP A 369 5.35 14.97 -9.13
N CYS A 370 4.50 14.72 -8.12
CA CYS A 370 4.96 14.52 -6.74
C CYS A 370 5.77 13.22 -6.53
N PHE A 371 5.73 12.27 -7.46
CA PHE A 371 6.36 10.94 -7.33
C PHE A 371 7.34 10.57 -8.45
N VAL A 372 7.18 11.15 -9.63
CA VAL A 372 8.06 10.96 -10.78
C VAL A 372 8.68 12.32 -11.09
N PRO A 373 9.98 12.53 -10.81
CA PRO A 373 10.63 13.83 -11.01
C PRO A 373 10.79 14.18 -12.49
N ASP A 374 11.18 13.19 -13.30
CA ASP A 374 11.41 13.32 -14.74
C ASP A 374 10.92 12.06 -15.47
N LEU A 375 10.26 12.25 -16.61
CA LEU A 375 9.83 11.18 -17.51
C LEU A 375 10.88 10.85 -18.59
N GLY A 376 12.00 11.57 -18.65
CA GLY A 376 13.13 11.25 -19.51
C GLY A 376 12.86 11.48 -20.99
N VAL A 377 12.02 12.49 -21.29
CA VAL A 377 11.56 12.94 -22.61
C VAL A 377 11.55 14.47 -22.64
N GLU A 378 11.75 15.08 -23.81
CA GLU A 378 11.82 16.54 -23.96
C GLU A 378 10.46 17.23 -23.73
N ASP A 379 9.39 16.70 -24.34
CA ASP A 379 8.01 17.18 -24.17
C ASP A 379 7.19 16.17 -23.37
N ALA A 380 7.26 16.30 -22.04
CA ALA A 380 6.55 15.43 -21.13
C ALA A 380 5.03 15.59 -21.17
N GLU A 381 4.50 16.77 -21.51
CA GLU A 381 3.05 17.00 -21.56
C GLU A 381 2.42 16.28 -22.75
N ARG A 382 3.03 16.39 -23.94
CA ARG A 382 2.59 15.66 -25.14
C ARG A 382 2.76 14.16 -24.96
N PHE A 383 3.89 13.70 -24.41
CA PHE A 383 4.11 12.28 -24.12
C PHE A 383 3.06 11.72 -23.13
N LEU A 384 2.71 12.48 -22.08
CA LEU A 384 1.63 12.09 -21.16
C LEU A 384 0.25 12.12 -21.81
N ALA A 385 -0.02 13.07 -22.71
CA ALA A 385 -1.27 13.09 -23.46
C ALA A 385 -1.42 11.85 -24.35
N GLU A 386 -0.36 11.47 -25.06
CA GLU A 386 -0.27 10.24 -25.84
C GLU A 386 -0.35 8.96 -24.99
N SER A 387 0.28 8.98 -23.81
CA SER A 387 0.20 7.89 -22.82
C SER A 387 -1.26 7.60 -22.43
N LEU A 388 -2.03 8.67 -22.13
CA LEU A 388 -3.38 8.59 -21.58
C LEU A 388 -4.45 8.33 -22.64
N ASP A 389 -4.34 8.97 -23.80
CA ASP A 389 -5.39 8.95 -24.83
C ASP A 389 -5.05 8.11 -26.06
N GLY A 390 -3.76 7.98 -26.39
CA GLY A 390 -3.28 7.38 -27.62
C GLY A 390 -3.62 5.90 -27.79
N ALA A 391 -3.58 5.46 -29.04
CA ALA A 391 -3.71 4.07 -29.46
C ALA A 391 -2.90 3.87 -30.74
N GLY A 392 -2.41 2.65 -30.97
CA GLY A 392 -1.49 2.35 -32.08
C GLY A 392 -0.02 2.62 -31.75
N ASP A 393 0.80 2.35 -32.75
CA ASP A 393 2.26 2.56 -32.75
C ASP A 393 2.57 4.06 -32.90
N SER A 394 3.66 4.54 -32.31
CA SER A 394 4.08 5.94 -32.45
C SER A 394 5.58 6.13 -32.21
N GLU A 395 6.06 7.37 -32.32
CA GLU A 395 7.46 7.76 -32.15
C GLU A 395 8.10 7.22 -30.86
N HIS A 396 7.36 7.19 -29.76
CA HIS A 396 7.82 6.65 -28.48
C HIS A 396 7.21 5.29 -28.12
N TYR A 397 6.08 4.89 -28.73
CA TYR A 397 5.34 3.68 -28.35
C TYR A 397 5.47 2.55 -29.37
N MET A 398 6.08 1.46 -28.92
CA MET A 398 6.09 0.18 -29.62
C MET A 398 4.83 -0.64 -29.29
N LEU A 399 4.08 -1.03 -30.32
CA LEU A 399 2.84 -1.81 -30.20
C LEU A 399 3.07 -3.27 -29.80
N ALA A 400 2.06 -3.90 -29.20
CA ALA A 400 1.93 -5.35 -29.19
C ALA A 400 1.88 -5.93 -30.62
N GLY A 401 2.47 -7.12 -30.79
CA GLY A 401 2.61 -7.81 -32.08
C GLY A 401 1.26 -8.11 -32.73
N ARG A 402 1.21 -8.19 -34.07
CA ARG A 402 -0.06 -8.30 -34.82
C ARG A 402 -0.88 -9.53 -34.46
N ASN A 403 -0.25 -10.60 -33.96
CA ASN A 403 -0.90 -11.83 -33.50
C ASN A 403 -1.55 -11.71 -32.12
N ALA A 404 -1.27 -10.64 -31.36
CA ALA A 404 -1.92 -10.34 -30.08
C ALA A 404 -3.46 -10.23 -30.18
N ARG A 405 -3.98 -9.98 -31.39
CA ARG A 405 -5.43 -9.99 -31.68
C ARG A 405 -6.15 -11.28 -31.25
N TRP A 406 -5.45 -12.42 -31.19
CA TRP A 406 -6.04 -13.69 -30.73
C TRP A 406 -6.26 -13.74 -29.22
N PHE A 407 -5.46 -13.00 -28.44
CA PHE A 407 -5.65 -12.85 -26.99
C PHE A 407 -6.53 -11.65 -26.64
N ASN A 408 -6.42 -10.55 -27.39
CA ASN A 408 -7.12 -9.30 -27.11
C ASN A 408 -7.61 -8.62 -28.41
N PRO A 409 -8.65 -9.14 -29.08
CA PRO A 409 -9.06 -8.70 -30.42
C PRO A 409 -9.48 -7.23 -30.50
N LEU A 410 -10.05 -6.70 -29.41
CA LEU A 410 -10.54 -5.31 -29.32
C LEU A 410 -9.55 -4.37 -28.60
N GLY A 411 -8.44 -4.89 -28.04
CA GLY A 411 -7.55 -4.12 -27.17
C GLY A 411 -6.07 -4.21 -27.50
N TRP A 412 -5.64 -5.05 -28.45
CA TRP A 412 -4.23 -5.16 -28.86
C TRP A 412 -3.63 -3.82 -29.31
N GLN A 413 -4.38 -2.97 -30.03
CA GLN A 413 -3.94 -1.63 -30.42
C GLN A 413 -3.75 -0.66 -29.23
N ALA A 414 -4.30 -0.99 -28.06
CA ALA A 414 -4.12 -0.20 -26.83
C ALA A 414 -3.01 -0.77 -25.92
N GLU A 415 -2.43 -1.93 -26.26
CA GLU A 415 -1.27 -2.51 -25.58
C GLU A 415 0.01 -2.03 -26.28
N ALA A 416 0.77 -1.16 -25.60
CA ALA A 416 2.02 -0.60 -26.13
C ALA A 416 3.00 -0.28 -24.98
N ILE A 417 4.28 -0.23 -25.31
CA ILE A 417 5.38 0.09 -24.38
C ILE A 417 6.21 1.24 -24.96
N ALA A 418 6.46 2.25 -24.13
CA ALA A 418 7.47 3.27 -24.38
C ALA A 418 8.61 3.10 -23.39
N VAL A 419 9.85 3.25 -23.85
CA VAL A 419 11.04 3.19 -23.00
C VAL A 419 11.76 4.53 -23.11
N THR A 420 11.68 5.32 -22.05
CA THR A 420 12.32 6.65 -21.96
C THR A 420 13.68 6.55 -21.29
N SER A 421 14.37 7.67 -21.08
CA SER A 421 15.65 7.63 -20.38
C SER A 421 15.51 7.35 -18.87
N THR A 422 14.39 7.70 -18.22
CA THR A 422 14.16 7.48 -16.76
C THR A 422 13.21 6.32 -16.46
N ALA A 423 12.28 6.00 -17.35
CA ALA A 423 11.15 5.13 -17.04
C ALA A 423 10.66 4.29 -18.23
N ALA A 424 10.10 3.12 -17.93
CA ALA A 424 9.28 2.34 -18.84
C ALA A 424 7.80 2.72 -18.65
N VAL A 425 7.10 3.05 -19.72
CA VAL A 425 5.68 3.44 -19.68
C VAL A 425 4.83 2.44 -20.46
N LEU A 426 4.02 1.67 -19.74
CA LEU A 426 3.18 0.61 -20.30
C LEU A 426 1.74 1.12 -20.44
N ARG A 427 1.27 1.24 -21.68
CA ARG A 427 -0.13 1.58 -22.01
C ARG A 427 -0.90 0.29 -22.27
N ARG A 428 -2.09 0.13 -21.68
CA ARG A 428 -2.95 -1.05 -21.85
C ARG A 428 -4.44 -0.70 -21.90
N GLY A 429 -5.18 -1.49 -22.68
CA GLY A 429 -6.61 -1.73 -22.49
C GLY A 429 -7.58 -0.70 -23.08
N ARG A 430 -8.42 -1.15 -24.03
CA ARG A 430 -9.47 -0.32 -24.65
C ARG A 430 -10.76 -0.22 -23.82
N TRP A 431 -11.01 -1.15 -22.90
CA TRP A 431 -12.16 -1.13 -21.96
C TRP A 431 -11.86 -0.45 -20.62
N ARG A 432 -10.65 -0.63 -20.10
CA ARG A 432 -10.11 0.10 -18.95
C ARG A 432 -8.75 0.62 -19.42
N ARG A 433 -8.65 1.93 -19.64
CA ARG A 433 -7.37 2.56 -20.00
C ARG A 433 -6.48 2.46 -18.77
N GLN A 434 -5.27 1.95 -18.93
CA GLN A 434 -4.28 1.89 -17.87
C GLN A 434 -2.93 2.32 -18.42
N VAL A 435 -2.26 3.23 -17.70
CA VAL A 435 -0.88 3.62 -17.94
C VAL A 435 -0.09 3.22 -16.69
N GLN A 436 1.02 2.52 -16.85
CA GLN A 436 1.93 2.15 -15.77
C GLN A 436 3.28 2.80 -16.07
N ILE A 437 3.64 3.82 -15.31
CA ILE A 437 4.96 4.49 -15.37
C ILE A 437 5.83 3.80 -14.34
N ILE A 438 6.98 3.28 -14.78
CA ILE A 438 7.80 2.34 -14.03
C ILE A 438 9.23 2.87 -14.01
N LEU A 439 9.82 3.08 -12.84
CA LEU A 439 11.15 3.70 -12.74
C LEU A 439 12.27 2.68 -12.97
N HIS A 440 13.22 3.05 -13.83
CA HIS A 440 14.35 2.19 -14.23
C HIS A 440 15.26 1.82 -13.06
N GLU A 441 15.61 2.80 -12.23
CA GLU A 441 16.50 2.67 -11.07
C GLU A 441 16.06 1.54 -10.10
N HIS A 442 14.74 1.36 -9.95
CA HIS A 442 14.13 0.42 -9.02
C HIS A 442 13.95 -0.99 -9.62
N CYS A 443 14.08 -1.17 -10.94
CA CYS A 443 13.89 -2.45 -11.60
C CYS A 443 15.04 -3.39 -11.21
N GLN A 444 14.78 -4.51 -10.52
CA GLN A 444 15.87 -5.40 -10.09
C GLN A 444 16.39 -6.28 -11.22
N SER A 445 15.48 -6.88 -11.98
CA SER A 445 15.76 -7.77 -13.09
C SER A 445 14.61 -7.77 -14.10
N LEU A 446 14.91 -8.23 -15.31
CA LEU A 446 13.93 -8.40 -16.39
C LEU A 446 13.77 -9.89 -16.69
N ALA A 447 12.54 -10.31 -16.99
CA ALA A 447 12.24 -11.68 -17.36
C ALA A 447 11.40 -11.72 -18.64
N LEU A 448 11.88 -12.47 -19.64
CA LEU A 448 11.10 -12.79 -20.84
C LEU A 448 10.17 -13.97 -20.54
N VAL A 449 8.86 -13.74 -20.54
CA VAL A 449 7.84 -14.75 -20.22
C VAL A 449 7.12 -15.18 -21.49
N ARG A 450 7.09 -16.49 -21.77
CA ARG A 450 6.48 -17.05 -22.97
C ARG A 450 5.66 -18.30 -22.64
N GLY A 451 4.34 -18.15 -22.60
CA GLY A 451 3.42 -19.28 -22.40
C GLY A 451 3.28 -20.15 -23.67
N PRO A 452 2.67 -21.36 -23.58
CA PRO A 452 2.54 -22.28 -24.72
C PRO A 452 1.84 -21.66 -25.95
N PHE A 453 0.72 -20.98 -25.74
CA PHE A 453 -0.01 -20.30 -26.83
C PHE A 453 0.74 -19.09 -27.38
N SER A 454 1.45 -18.34 -26.53
CA SER A 454 2.35 -17.25 -26.97
C SER A 454 3.50 -17.81 -27.81
N ARG A 455 4.02 -19.00 -27.45
CA ARG A 455 5.05 -19.70 -28.24
C ARG A 455 4.55 -20.01 -29.64
N TRP A 456 3.36 -20.58 -29.77
CA TRP A 456 2.74 -20.89 -31.08
C TRP A 456 2.52 -19.63 -31.94
N LEU A 457 2.07 -18.53 -31.34
CA LEU A 457 1.77 -17.28 -32.05
C LEU A 457 2.98 -16.37 -32.32
N GLY A 458 4.21 -16.79 -31.98
CA GLY A 458 5.42 -15.97 -32.15
C GLY A 458 5.63 -14.87 -31.10
N LEU A 459 4.79 -14.83 -30.06
CA LEU A 459 4.72 -13.76 -29.07
C LEU A 459 5.51 -14.07 -27.79
N ALA A 460 5.88 -13.02 -27.06
CA ALA A 460 6.43 -13.04 -25.72
C ALA A 460 5.91 -11.86 -24.87
N GLY A 461 6.17 -11.87 -23.57
CA GLY A 461 5.93 -10.74 -22.68
C GLY A 461 7.20 -10.37 -21.92
N LEU A 462 7.45 -9.07 -21.73
CA LEU A 462 8.55 -8.55 -20.91
C LEU A 462 8.02 -8.24 -19.51
N ARG A 463 8.53 -8.94 -18.50
CA ARG A 463 8.21 -8.73 -17.09
C ARG A 463 9.33 -7.97 -16.40
N PHE A 464 8.94 -6.91 -15.71
CA PHE A 464 9.80 -6.12 -14.84
C PHE A 464 9.67 -6.68 -13.41
N CYS A 465 10.79 -7.06 -12.80
CA CYS A 465 10.84 -7.65 -11.47
C CYS A 465 11.34 -6.63 -10.43
N TYR A 466 10.64 -6.56 -9.30
CA TYR A 466 10.85 -5.58 -8.23
C TYR A 466 10.83 -6.26 -6.85
N VAL A 467 11.48 -5.63 -5.87
CA VAL A 467 11.45 -6.10 -4.47
C VAL A 467 10.02 -6.04 -3.93
N GLN A 468 9.41 -7.20 -3.69
CA GLN A 468 8.17 -7.33 -2.89
C GLN A 468 7.01 -6.42 -3.36
N VAL A 469 6.93 -6.17 -4.67
CA VAL A 469 5.89 -5.33 -5.27
C VAL A 469 4.68 -6.18 -5.72
N PRO A 470 3.45 -5.82 -5.33
CA PRO A 470 2.26 -6.53 -5.78
C PRO A 470 1.82 -6.07 -7.19
N GLY A 471 1.68 -7.04 -8.10
CA GLY A 471 1.07 -6.86 -9.42
C GLY A 471 2.02 -7.13 -10.60
N GLU A 472 1.47 -7.63 -11.70
CA GLU A 472 2.26 -7.91 -12.91
C GLU A 472 2.55 -6.64 -13.72
N MET A 473 3.69 -6.03 -13.43
CA MET A 473 4.39 -5.15 -14.36
C MET A 473 4.96 -6.01 -15.50
N THR A 474 4.10 -6.36 -16.44
CA THR A 474 4.44 -7.22 -17.58
C THR A 474 3.80 -6.67 -18.83
N GLN A 475 4.61 -6.17 -19.75
CA GLN A 475 4.16 -5.89 -21.11
C GLN A 475 3.86 -7.22 -21.80
N ARG A 476 2.66 -7.35 -22.37
CA ARG A 476 2.16 -8.61 -22.92
C ARG A 476 2.16 -8.57 -24.44
N HIS A 477 2.20 -9.76 -25.04
CA HIS A 477 1.94 -9.99 -26.46
C HIS A 477 2.80 -9.15 -27.43
N MET A 478 4.07 -8.93 -27.11
CA MET A 478 5.05 -8.38 -28.08
C MET A 478 5.54 -9.50 -29.00
N ASP A 479 5.98 -9.16 -30.21
CA ASP A 479 6.66 -10.13 -31.07
C ASP A 479 8.03 -10.49 -30.47
N LEU A 480 8.46 -11.75 -30.62
CA LEU A 480 9.60 -12.31 -29.87
C LEU A 480 10.91 -11.52 -30.08
N ALA A 481 11.20 -11.12 -31.32
CA ALA A 481 12.44 -10.41 -31.66
C ALA A 481 12.49 -9.02 -31.00
N ASP A 482 11.37 -8.30 -31.01
CA ASP A 482 11.24 -7.00 -30.36
C ASP A 482 11.34 -7.13 -28.84
N ALA A 483 10.69 -8.15 -28.26
CA ALA A 483 10.78 -8.44 -26.83
C ALA A 483 12.21 -8.78 -26.36
N GLN A 484 13.00 -9.44 -27.20
CA GLN A 484 14.42 -9.72 -26.93
C GLN A 484 15.28 -8.46 -27.07
N ARG A 485 15.07 -7.64 -28.11
CA ARG A 485 15.77 -6.36 -28.29
C ARG A 485 15.51 -5.43 -27.10
N LEU A 486 14.25 -5.26 -26.74
CA LEU A 486 13.82 -4.37 -25.66
C LEU A 486 14.32 -4.83 -24.30
N LEU A 487 14.42 -6.15 -24.05
CA LEU A 487 14.99 -6.68 -22.80
C LEU A 487 16.45 -6.24 -22.63
N TRP A 488 17.26 -6.28 -23.69
CA TRP A 488 18.67 -5.85 -23.60
C TRP A 488 18.83 -4.34 -23.52
N GLU A 489 18.02 -3.59 -24.26
CA GLU A 489 17.99 -2.13 -24.19
C GLU A 489 17.59 -1.63 -22.79
N GLU A 490 16.54 -2.20 -22.21
CA GLU A 490 16.07 -1.91 -20.87
C GLU A 490 17.08 -2.34 -19.80
N ASN A 491 17.73 -3.51 -19.95
CA ASN A 491 18.79 -3.94 -19.04
C ASN A 491 19.98 -2.96 -19.05
N ARG A 492 20.30 -2.35 -20.20
CA ARG A 492 21.33 -1.31 -20.28
C ARG A 492 20.86 -0.01 -19.60
N ARG A 493 19.67 0.49 -19.94
CA ARG A 493 19.12 1.73 -19.35
C ARG A 493 18.94 1.64 -17.83
N THR A 494 18.56 0.48 -17.30
CA THR A 494 18.45 0.26 -15.84
C THR A 494 19.80 0.23 -15.14
N ILE A 495 20.87 -0.23 -15.79
CA ILE A 495 22.25 -0.10 -15.28
C ILE A 495 22.69 1.37 -15.32
N ASP A 496 22.58 2.02 -16.49
CA ASP A 496 23.00 3.42 -16.70
C ASP A 496 22.28 4.38 -15.73
N ARG A 497 20.99 4.14 -15.43
CA ARG A 497 20.25 4.94 -14.45
C ARG A 497 20.62 4.67 -13.00
N ARG A 498 21.05 3.46 -12.62
CA ARG A 498 21.57 3.19 -11.26
C ARG A 498 22.95 3.78 -11.01
N THR A 499 23.75 4.02 -12.06
CA THR A 499 25.05 4.68 -11.93
C THR A 499 24.94 6.21 -11.86
N ILE A 500 23.84 6.78 -12.37
CA ILE A 500 23.58 8.23 -12.37
C ILE A 500 22.67 8.64 -11.19
N SER A 501 21.72 7.78 -10.79
CA SER A 501 20.72 8.08 -9.77
C SER A 501 21.17 7.66 -8.37
N ASP A 502 21.81 8.60 -7.66
CA ASP A 502 21.62 8.68 -6.21
C ASP A 502 20.18 9.15 -5.96
N GLY A 503 19.27 8.19 -5.82
CA GLY A 503 17.82 8.41 -5.90
C GLY A 503 17.31 9.55 -5.01
N GLU A 504 16.43 10.39 -5.59
CA GLU A 504 16.03 11.71 -5.07
C GLU A 504 15.93 11.78 -3.53
N SER A 505 16.78 12.64 -2.95
CA SER A 505 16.81 12.87 -1.51
C SER A 505 15.51 13.54 -1.04
N LEU A 506 15.14 13.34 0.23
CA LEU A 506 13.94 13.96 0.78
C LEU A 506 14.01 15.50 0.73
N GLU A 507 15.21 16.07 0.77
CA GLU A 507 15.43 17.51 0.69
C GLU A 507 15.29 18.03 -0.76
N GLN A 508 15.91 17.36 -1.73
CA GLN A 508 15.72 17.64 -3.16
C GLN A 508 14.23 17.59 -3.54
N TRP A 509 13.52 16.57 -3.04
CA TRP A 509 12.07 16.45 -3.23
C TRP A 509 11.28 17.61 -2.59
N ARG A 510 11.63 18.02 -1.36
CA ARG A 510 10.97 19.16 -0.67
C ARG A 510 11.12 20.46 -1.45
N ILE A 511 12.31 20.71 -2.02
CA ILE A 511 12.59 21.88 -2.87
C ILE A 511 11.78 21.79 -4.17
N ARG A 512 11.89 20.68 -4.91
CA ARG A 512 11.21 20.49 -6.20
C ARG A 512 9.69 20.58 -6.12
N VAL A 513 9.11 20.12 -5.00
CA VAL A 513 7.65 20.10 -4.79
C VAL A 513 7.15 21.37 -4.06
N GLY A 514 8.04 22.30 -3.70
CA GLY A 514 7.66 23.58 -3.08
C GLY A 514 7.11 23.43 -1.66
N VAL A 515 7.70 22.54 -0.87
CA VAL A 515 7.37 22.31 0.55
C VAL A 515 8.29 23.12 1.48
N VAL A 516 9.37 23.69 0.94
CA VAL A 516 10.30 24.59 1.64
C VAL A 516 10.70 25.68 0.65
N ASP A 517 10.67 26.93 1.07
CA ASP A 517 11.22 28.04 0.28
C ASP A 517 12.76 27.92 0.22
N GLY A 518 13.31 27.92 -1.00
CA GLY A 518 14.68 27.46 -1.29
C GLY A 518 15.83 28.34 -0.79
N GLU A 519 15.61 29.24 0.18
CA GLU A 519 16.57 30.24 0.62
C GLU A 519 17.52 29.72 1.74
N GLY A 520 17.17 28.62 2.40
CA GLY A 520 17.90 28.14 3.59
C GLY A 520 19.19 27.33 3.34
N SER A 521 19.37 26.72 2.16
CA SER A 521 20.49 25.78 1.91
C SER A 521 21.76 26.44 1.33
N ALA A 522 21.68 27.68 0.85
CA ALA A 522 22.81 28.37 0.22
C ALA A 522 23.91 28.81 1.20
N GLN A 523 23.67 28.82 2.51
CA GLN A 523 24.64 29.25 3.54
C GLN A 523 25.39 28.10 4.24
N ALA A 524 25.04 26.83 3.96
CA ALA A 524 25.65 25.69 4.65
C ALA A 524 26.90 25.12 3.96
N ASN A 525 27.25 25.57 2.75
CA ASN A 525 28.30 24.95 1.92
C ASN A 525 29.39 25.93 1.42
N THR A 526 29.53 27.10 2.02
CA THR A 526 30.70 27.99 1.82
C THR A 526 31.79 27.65 2.84
N GLY A 527 32.44 26.50 2.63
CA GLY A 527 33.45 25.95 3.53
C GLY A 527 34.51 25.10 2.82
N ASP A 528 35.49 25.80 2.26
CA ASP A 528 36.81 25.32 1.79
C ASP A 528 36.91 24.56 0.43
N GLY A 529 38.09 24.65 -0.19
CA GLY A 529 38.43 24.42 -1.62
C GLY A 529 37.88 23.17 -2.36
N ASP A 530 37.82 23.12 -3.68
CA ASP A 530 38.81 23.61 -4.67
C ASP A 530 38.17 23.67 -6.10
N ALA A 531 38.85 24.23 -7.10
CA ALA A 531 38.27 24.54 -8.42
C ALA A 531 38.55 23.49 -9.52
N ALA A 532 37.50 22.81 -10.04
CA ALA A 532 37.30 22.44 -11.46
C ALA A 532 36.11 21.46 -11.68
N ASP A 533 35.05 21.90 -12.39
CA ASP A 533 34.61 21.36 -13.70
C ASP A 533 33.23 21.95 -14.06
N ASP A 534 33.19 22.80 -15.10
CA ASP A 534 32.02 23.57 -15.51
C ASP A 534 31.19 22.80 -16.57
N ARG A 535 30.56 21.68 -16.15
CA ARG A 535 29.76 20.80 -17.03
C ARG A 535 28.56 20.12 -16.34
N LEU A 536 27.69 20.89 -15.70
CA LEU A 536 26.34 20.43 -15.37
C LEU A 536 25.30 21.40 -15.95
N GLY A 537 24.56 20.93 -16.97
CA GLY A 537 23.51 21.71 -17.61
C GLY A 537 22.35 22.02 -16.64
N GLU A 538 21.68 23.15 -16.88
CA GLU A 538 20.56 23.60 -16.04
C GLU A 538 19.48 22.51 -15.87
N PRO A 539 18.94 22.31 -14.66
CA PRO A 539 17.81 21.42 -14.46
C PRO A 539 16.57 22.00 -15.15
N ASN A 540 16.17 21.36 -16.25
CA ASN A 540 15.10 21.79 -17.14
C ASN A 540 13.80 22.08 -16.36
N SER A 541 13.37 23.35 -16.35
CA SER A 541 12.37 23.90 -15.42
C SER A 541 10.91 23.61 -15.81
N LEU A 542 10.65 22.40 -16.35
CA LEU A 542 9.36 21.98 -16.89
C LEU A 542 8.37 21.40 -15.86
N ALA A 543 8.71 21.38 -14.58
CA ALA A 543 7.73 21.12 -13.52
C ALA A 543 6.78 22.33 -13.40
N PRO A 544 5.48 22.20 -13.73
CA PRO A 544 4.54 23.30 -13.51
C PRO A 544 4.47 23.61 -12.02
N ARG A 545 4.67 24.89 -11.64
CA ARG A 545 4.61 25.34 -10.23
C ARG A 545 3.30 24.85 -9.60
N LEU A 546 3.42 23.95 -8.62
CA LEU A 546 2.32 23.19 -7.99
C LEU A 546 1.41 24.05 -7.10
#